data_AF-A0A3M6VFJ4-F1
#
_entry.id   AF-A0A3M6VFJ4-F1
#
_cell.length_a   1.000
_cell.length_b   1.000
_cell.length_c   1.000
_cell.angle_alpha   90.00
_cell.angle_beta   90.00
_cell.angle_gamma   90.00
#
_symmetry.space_group_name_H-M   'P 1'
#
loop_
_entity.id
_entity.type
_entity.pdbx_description
1 polymer ?
#
loop_
_entity_poly.entity_id
_entity_poly.type
_entity_poly.pdbx_seq_one_letter_code
_entity_poly.pdbx_strand_id
1 'polypeptide(L)'
;MEVALYMDYKLDESYTPKKIAIHCGSTVHDLKEFHVQHVAEPKGWISIPLHTGEGLEQAPLRTFFLQIVIHAMHQNGRDTHIRQVKIYAPREPNVLDWTIPEAMTPQFAAYSCIR
;
A
#
# COMPACT_ATOMS: atom_id res chain seq x y z
N MET A 1 -1.59 0.56 6.08
CA MET A 1 -1.31 1.22 4.78
C MET A 1 -1.23 0.12 3.76
N GLU A 2 -1.69 0.35 2.53
CA GLU A 2 -1.64 -0.66 1.48
C GLU A 2 -1.27 -0.01 0.15
N VAL A 3 -0.45 -0.70 -0.65
CA VAL A 3 -0.15 -0.33 -2.03
C VAL A 3 -0.82 -1.35 -2.95
N ALA A 4 -1.67 -0.89 -3.85
CA ALA A 4 -2.33 -1.74 -4.84
C ALA A 4 -1.87 -1.38 -6.26
N LEU A 5 -1.47 -2.39 -7.02
CA LEU A 5 -0.96 -2.26 -8.38
C LEU A 5 -1.85 -3.05 -9.33
N TYR A 6 -2.31 -2.43 -10.42
CA TYR A 6 -3.03 -3.15 -11.47
C TYR A 6 -2.07 -3.61 -12.56
N MET A 7 -2.03 -4.93 -12.80
CA MET A 7 -1.14 -5.58 -13.75
C MET A 7 -1.89 -6.68 -14.53
N ASP A 8 -1.55 -6.89 -15.80
CA ASP A 8 -2.14 -7.96 -16.61
C ASP A 8 -1.06 -8.66 -17.46
N TYR A 9 -0.61 -9.82 -17.00
CA TYR A 9 0.43 -10.60 -17.66
C TYR A 9 0.08 -11.00 -19.08
N LYS A 10 -1.19 -11.33 -19.35
CA LYS A 10 -1.58 -11.81 -20.69
C LYS A 10 -1.55 -10.68 -21.71
N LEU A 11 -1.71 -9.45 -21.27
CA LEU A 11 -1.75 -8.29 -22.14
C LEU A 11 -0.40 -7.56 -22.21
N ASP A 12 0.40 -7.62 -21.14
CA ASP A 12 1.69 -6.93 -21.03
C ASP A 12 2.91 -7.85 -21.24
N GLU A 13 2.74 -9.18 -21.16
CA GLU A 13 3.78 -10.19 -21.40
C GLU A 13 5.10 -9.86 -20.65
N SER A 14 6.18 -9.55 -21.39
CA SER A 14 7.50 -9.22 -20.86
C SER A 14 7.56 -7.87 -20.12
N TYR A 15 6.60 -6.96 -20.32
CA TYR A 15 6.51 -5.69 -19.59
C TYR A 15 5.92 -5.85 -18.19
N THR A 16 5.51 -7.07 -17.81
CA THR A 16 4.88 -7.35 -16.52
C THR A 16 5.94 -7.53 -15.42
N PRO A 17 5.91 -6.73 -14.34
CA PRO A 17 6.80 -6.92 -13.20
C PRO A 17 6.69 -8.32 -12.59
N LYS A 18 7.83 -8.91 -12.25
CA LYS A 18 7.97 -10.20 -11.56
C LYS A 18 8.43 -10.03 -10.11
N LYS A 19 9.30 -9.05 -9.85
CA LYS A 19 9.82 -8.74 -8.51
C LYS A 19 9.68 -7.24 -8.26
N ILE A 20 8.90 -6.90 -7.25
CA ILE A 20 8.61 -5.52 -6.84
C ILE A 20 9.10 -5.37 -5.40
N ALA A 21 9.83 -4.30 -5.11
CA ALA A 21 10.16 -3.93 -3.75
C ALA A 21 9.50 -2.61 -3.38
N ILE A 22 9.18 -2.48 -2.11
CA ILE A 22 8.69 -1.25 -1.49
C ILE A 22 9.78 -0.78 -0.55
N HIS A 23 10.29 0.42 -0.78
CA HIS A 23 11.20 1.09 0.13
C HIS A 23 10.48 2.21 0.88
N CYS A 24 10.89 2.46 2.11
CA CYS A 24 10.35 3.53 2.93
C CYS A 24 11.46 4.28 3.68
N GLY A 25 11.24 5.56 3.97
CA GLY A 25 12.20 6.43 4.65
C GLY A 25 11.62 7.80 5.00
N SER A 26 12.46 8.68 5.53
CA SER A 26 12.07 10.06 5.80
C SER A 26 12.29 10.97 4.59
N THR A 27 13.30 10.65 3.79
CA THR A 27 13.78 11.36 2.61
C THR A 27 14.15 10.35 1.51
N VAL A 28 14.60 10.85 0.35
CA VAL A 28 15.09 9.98 -0.74
C VAL A 28 16.42 9.30 -0.38
N HIS A 29 17.21 9.89 0.52
CA HIS A 29 18.57 9.43 0.83
C HIS A 29 18.63 8.31 1.88
N ASP A 30 17.57 8.11 2.66
CA ASP A 30 17.48 7.12 3.74
C ASP A 30 16.41 6.04 3.48
N LEU A 31 16.02 5.86 2.21
CA LEU A 31 15.12 4.79 1.81
C LEU A 31 15.73 3.42 2.12
N LYS A 32 14.97 2.59 2.82
CA LYS A 32 15.33 1.19 3.12
C LYS A 32 14.29 0.25 2.51
N GLU A 33 14.76 -0.90 2.03
CA GLU A 33 13.87 -1.98 1.59
C GLU A 33 13.02 -2.45 2.76
N PHE A 34 11.70 -2.32 2.62
CA PHE A 34 10.73 -2.67 3.63
C PHE A 34 10.03 -3.98 3.32
N HIS A 35 9.65 -4.17 2.05
CA HIS A 35 8.93 -5.36 1.61
C HIS A 35 9.30 -5.72 0.17
N VAL A 36 9.39 -7.02 -0.12
CA VAL A 36 9.61 -7.53 -1.47
C VAL A 36 8.47 -8.48 -1.83
N GLN A 37 7.73 -8.11 -2.88
CA GLN A 37 6.66 -8.91 -3.45
C GLN A 37 7.12 -9.60 -4.73
N HIS A 38 7.01 -10.93 -4.74
CA HIS A 38 7.14 -11.73 -5.94
C HIS A 38 5.76 -11.96 -6.55
N VAL A 39 5.63 -11.76 -7.86
CA VAL A 39 4.36 -11.88 -8.57
C VAL A 39 4.56 -12.83 -9.75
N ALA A 40 3.67 -13.81 -9.88
CA ALA A 40 3.70 -14.79 -10.97
C ALA A 40 2.44 -14.63 -11.82
N GLU A 41 2.64 -14.20 -13.08
CA GLU A 41 1.58 -14.02 -14.08
C GLU A 41 0.31 -13.30 -13.54
N PRO A 42 0.45 -12.08 -12.97
CA PRO A 42 -0.68 -11.40 -12.35
C PRO A 42 -1.78 -11.05 -13.34
N LYS A 43 -3.02 -11.07 -12.87
CA LYS A 43 -4.17 -10.54 -13.60
C LYS A 43 -5.11 -9.78 -12.67
N GLY A 44 -5.08 -8.46 -12.78
CA GLY A 44 -5.90 -7.55 -11.99
C GLY A 44 -5.11 -6.81 -10.91
N TRP A 45 -5.79 -6.50 -9.80
CA TRP A 45 -5.21 -5.79 -8.66
C TRP A 45 -4.38 -6.71 -7.79
N ILE A 46 -3.14 -6.30 -7.51
CA ILE A 46 -2.26 -6.91 -6.52
C ILE A 46 -2.11 -5.92 -5.36
N SER A 47 -2.65 -6.28 -4.20
CA SER A 47 -2.55 -5.50 -2.96
C SER A 47 -1.39 -5.98 -2.10
N ILE A 48 -0.52 -5.05 -1.71
CA ILE A 48 0.66 -5.26 -0.87
C ILE A 48 0.39 -4.54 0.46
N PRO A 49 0.04 -5.28 1.54
CA PRO A 49 -0.17 -4.70 2.85
C PRO A 49 1.16 -4.27 3.46
N LEU A 50 1.21 -3.03 3.98
CA LEU A 50 2.39 -2.43 4.60
C LEU A 50 2.11 -2.21 6.08
N HIS A 51 2.48 -3.18 6.91
CA HIS A 51 2.31 -3.16 8.37
C HIS A 51 3.66 -3.36 9.07
N THR A 52 3.83 -2.70 10.22
CA THR A 52 4.95 -2.87 11.14
C THR A 52 4.50 -3.67 12.36
N GLY A 53 5.38 -4.52 12.90
CA GLY A 53 5.08 -5.38 14.06
C GLY A 53 4.71 -6.81 13.65
N GLU A 54 4.74 -7.74 14.62
CA GLU A 54 4.41 -9.15 14.42
C GLU A 54 3.16 -9.55 15.24
N GLY A 55 2.41 -10.54 14.75
CA GLY A 55 1.26 -11.09 15.45
C GLY A 55 0.06 -10.14 15.50
N LEU A 56 -0.47 -9.92 16.72
CA LEU A 56 -1.69 -9.15 16.98
C LEU A 56 -1.45 -7.63 17.02
N GLU A 57 -0.19 -7.18 17.12
CA GLU A 57 0.16 -5.75 17.21
C GLU A 57 0.62 -5.18 15.86
N GLN A 58 -0.10 -5.51 14.78
CA GLN A 58 0.19 -4.94 13.47
C GLN A 58 -0.29 -3.49 13.40
N ALA A 59 0.66 -2.58 13.32
CA ALA A 59 0.40 -1.17 13.06
C ALA A 59 0.61 -0.86 11.56
N PRO A 60 -0.16 0.05 10.97
CA PRO A 60 0.08 0.49 9.59
C PRO A 60 1.44 1.19 9.46
N LEU A 61 2.19 0.90 8.39
CA LEU A 61 3.44 1.60 8.10
C LEU A 61 3.21 3.13 8.03
N ARG A 62 4.02 3.88 8.78
CA ARG A 62 4.08 5.33 8.74
C ARG A 62 5.42 5.75 8.14
N THR A 63 5.39 6.53 7.07
CA THR A 63 6.59 6.97 6.36
C THR A 63 6.33 8.28 5.63
N PHE A 64 7.35 9.14 5.49
CA PHE A 64 7.26 10.37 4.69
C PHE A 64 7.55 10.11 3.22
N PHE A 65 8.37 9.11 2.92
CA PHE A 65 8.75 8.78 1.55
C PHE A 65 8.53 7.29 1.28
N LEU A 66 7.73 7.00 0.25
CA LEU A 66 7.47 5.65 -0.23
C LEU A 66 8.00 5.52 -1.66
N GLN A 67 8.78 4.49 -1.93
CA GLN A 67 9.30 4.20 -3.26
C GLN A 67 8.90 2.78 -3.68
N ILE A 68 8.30 2.67 -4.87
CA ILE A 68 8.00 1.40 -5.52
C ILE A 68 9.12 1.13 -6.52
N VAL A 69 9.85 0.03 -6.32
CA VAL A 69 11.01 -0.34 -7.14
C VAL A 69 10.70 -1.63 -7.89
N ILE A 70 10.87 -1.60 -9.21
CA ILE A 70 10.72 -2.79 -10.05
C ILE A 70 12.11 -3.39 -10.26
N HIS A 71 12.37 -4.54 -9.65
CA HIS A 71 13.67 -5.20 -9.72
C HIS A 71 13.81 -6.13 -10.92
N ALA A 72 12.71 -6.75 -11.35
CA ALA A 72 12.72 -7.69 -12.46
C ALA A 72 11.35 -7.76 -13.11
N MET A 73 11.36 -8.02 -14.42
CA MET A 73 10.19 -8.26 -15.24
C MET A 73 10.11 -9.74 -15.63
N HIS A 74 8.94 -10.17 -16.10
CA HIS A 74 8.79 -11.48 -16.73
C HIS A 74 9.59 -11.52 -18.05
N GLN A 75 10.05 -12.72 -18.43
CA GLN A 75 10.77 -12.96 -19.69
C GLN A 75 12.01 -12.06 -19.89
N ASN A 76 12.60 -11.54 -18.81
CA ASN A 76 13.70 -10.57 -18.83
C ASN A 76 13.40 -9.32 -19.69
N GLY A 77 12.15 -8.85 -19.66
CA GLY A 77 11.76 -7.59 -20.29
C GLY A 77 12.61 -6.41 -19.79
N ARG A 78 12.71 -5.35 -20.59
CA ARG A 78 13.57 -4.19 -20.32
C ARG A 78 12.81 -3.03 -19.67
N ASP A 79 11.58 -2.83 -20.09
CA ASP A 79 10.69 -1.78 -19.59
C ASP A 79 9.50 -2.41 -18.85
N THR A 80 8.68 -1.59 -18.19
CA THR A 80 7.56 -2.06 -17.36
C THR A 80 6.26 -1.34 -17.69
N HIS A 81 5.15 -2.06 -17.64
CA HIS A 81 3.81 -1.51 -17.60
C HIS A 81 3.19 -1.69 -16.22
N ILE A 82 3.03 -0.58 -15.49
CA ILE A 82 2.12 -0.48 -14.35
C ILE A 82 0.92 0.34 -14.81
N ARG A 83 -0.24 -0.32 -14.93
CA ARG A 83 -1.44 0.32 -15.51
C ARG A 83 -2.10 1.29 -14.55
N GLN A 84 -2.03 0.98 -13.25
CA GLN A 84 -2.54 1.84 -12.20
C GLN A 84 -1.86 1.55 -10.87
N VAL A 85 -1.67 2.61 -10.08
CA VAL A 85 -1.22 2.54 -8.69
C VAL A 85 -2.29 3.18 -7.81
N LYS A 86 -2.60 2.54 -6.68
CA LYS A 86 -3.42 3.11 -5.61
C LYS A 86 -2.69 2.93 -4.28
N ILE A 87 -2.74 3.94 -3.43
CA ILE A 87 -2.17 3.90 -2.09
C ILE A 87 -3.30 4.17 -1.12
N TYR A 88 -3.47 3.29 -0.15
CA TYR A 88 -4.50 3.40 0.87
C TYR A 88 -3.86 3.63 2.24
N ALA A 89 -4.35 4.64 2.94
CA ALA A 89 -4.09 4.86 4.35
C ALA A 89 -5.29 4.34 5.17
N PRO A 90 -5.07 3.86 6.41
CA PRO A 90 -6.16 3.66 7.36
C PRO A 90 -6.93 4.96 7.49
N ARG A 91 -8.27 4.88 7.57
CA ARG A 91 -9.07 6.06 7.89
C ARG A 91 -8.80 6.42 9.34
N GLU A 92 -8.48 7.68 9.59
CA GLU A 92 -8.50 8.19 10.96
C GLU A 92 -9.96 8.17 11.44
N PRO A 93 -10.25 7.53 12.57
CA PRO A 93 -11.57 7.62 13.16
C PRO A 93 -11.79 9.08 13.54
N ASN A 94 -12.98 9.61 13.24
CA ASN A 94 -13.30 11.04 13.38
C ASN A 94 -13.62 11.37 14.86
N VAL A 95 -12.74 10.98 15.75
CA VAL A 95 -12.82 11.17 17.20
C VAL A 95 -11.61 11.98 17.63
N LEU A 96 -11.89 13.06 18.37
CA LEU A 96 -10.88 13.96 18.95
C LEU A 96 -9.86 13.23 19.84
N ASP A 97 -10.21 12.05 20.33
CA ASP A 97 -9.37 11.21 21.18
C ASP A 97 -9.59 9.72 20.86
N TRP A 98 -8.50 8.96 20.79
CA TRP A 98 -8.49 7.50 20.55
C TRP A 98 -9.18 6.72 21.68
N THR A 99 -9.43 7.37 22.82
CA THR A 99 -10.18 6.81 23.94
C THR A 99 -11.70 6.86 23.74
N ILE A 100 -12.20 7.67 22.80
CA ILE A 100 -13.63 7.84 22.56
C ILE A 100 -14.06 6.86 21.46
N PRO A 101 -15.02 5.96 21.73
CA PRO A 101 -15.50 5.03 20.71
C PRO A 101 -16.22 5.77 19.57
N GLU A 102 -16.13 5.23 18.36
CA GLU A 102 -16.84 5.77 17.21
C GLU A 102 -18.35 5.82 17.45
N ALA A 103 -18.98 6.84 16.86
CA ALA A 103 -20.41 7.02 16.95
C ALA A 103 -21.18 5.89 16.23
N MET A 104 -21.65 4.91 16.99
CA MET A 104 -22.34 3.74 16.42
C MET A 104 -23.80 4.03 16.04
N THR A 105 -24.42 5.09 16.59
CA THR A 105 -25.81 5.45 16.32
C THR A 105 -25.93 6.78 15.59
N PRO A 106 -26.92 6.96 14.71
CA PRO A 106 -27.15 8.23 14.02
C PRO A 106 -27.40 9.40 14.99
N GLN A 107 -28.03 9.13 16.13
CA GLN A 107 -28.32 10.15 17.16
C GLN A 107 -27.04 10.68 17.79
N PHE A 108 -26.06 9.81 18.08
CA PHE A 108 -24.78 10.23 18.65
C PHE A 108 -23.88 10.86 17.57
N ALA A 109 -23.90 10.33 16.34
CA ALA A 109 -23.16 10.90 15.22
C ALA A 109 -23.63 12.33 14.84
N ALA A 110 -24.91 12.65 15.03
CA ALA A 110 -25.45 13.98 14.75
C ALA A 110 -24.82 15.09 15.61
N TYR A 111 -24.23 14.75 16.76
CA TYR A 111 -23.60 15.70 17.69
C TYR A 111 -22.11 15.43 17.90
N SER A 112 -21.48 14.55 17.10
CA SER A 112 -20.08 14.14 17.31
C SER A 112 -19.06 15.18 16.85
N CYS A 113 -19.46 16.17 16.05
CA CYS A 113 -18.61 17.31 15.70
C CYS A 113 -19.45 18.59 15.53
N ILE A 114 -18.83 19.74 15.82
CA ILE A 114 -19.34 21.06 15.45
C ILE A 114 -18.69 21.38 14.10
N ARG A 115 -19.49 21.73 13.08
CA ARG A 115 -19.03 22.05 11.73
C ARG A 115 -19.18 23.52 11.41
#